data_AF-A0AA38XFB2-F1
#
_entry.id   AF-A0AA38XFB2-F1
#
_cell.length_a   1.000
_cell.length_b   1.000
_cell.length_c   1.000
_cell.angle_alpha   90.00
_cell.angle_beta   90.00
_cell.angle_gamma   90.00
#
_symmetry.space_group_name_H-M   'P 1'
#
loop_
_entity.id
_entity.type
_entity.pdbx_description
1 polymer ?
#
loop_
_entity_poly.entity_id
_entity_poly.type
_entity_poly.pdbx_seq_one_letter_code
_entity_poly.pdbx_strand_id
1 'polypeptide(L)'
;MPVGRKQRGKRGRRTPQVPPKTSSLSNIPSELLGKFMQYLGTDDLKACRLVSTLNHEATRALFRTLRLEPNLDSFGRACRIMGQPRLAALVQVFDYDFATAYDEYARLEQVLEVLQQLKPKTISLEWLYPEDIAYLLSPVQPVNRFLCKARQFKLTINNWNELVRIGPNAGKRFRKLSNQLATVADLCLGLAEFPNIPSVSPFEIERDISNAMLQGRFARLANLTLENIVDCKDSVLCFLEQHKTTLKSLTLKNLILSVQQEEEDTRVNIELKAVMRFILLLNKGLDLEKMSFQGKIWAGSLFDAERNTGIKVLCPQIEEDGCHIRHHVTEYICHRGEFPFQFLRPYIEDLIHGRLDSIGRYFVIRGEEGTGAEMRITPEHDHSWKYECSSMW
;
A
#
# COMPACT_ATOMS: atom_id res chain seq x y z
N MET A 1 9.66 69.47 -74.15
CA MET A 1 9.96 68.36 -73.23
C MET A 1 8.66 67.61 -72.94
N PRO A 2 8.59 66.28 -73.15
CA PRO A 2 7.33 65.54 -73.05
C PRO A 2 7.03 65.11 -71.62
N VAL A 3 5.76 65.26 -71.22
CA VAL A 3 5.22 64.91 -69.90
C VAL A 3 4.93 63.41 -69.86
N GLY A 4 5.63 62.69 -68.98
CA GLY A 4 5.49 61.24 -68.79
C GLY A 4 4.15 60.86 -68.15
N ARG A 5 3.37 60.02 -68.83
CA ARG A 5 2.16 59.36 -68.32
C ARG A 5 2.52 58.34 -67.23
N LYS A 6 2.09 58.58 -65.99
CA LYS A 6 2.12 57.60 -64.89
C LYS A 6 1.07 56.50 -65.10
N GLN A 7 1.52 55.25 -65.20
CA GLN A 7 0.65 54.07 -65.23
C GLN A 7 0.02 53.82 -63.84
N ARG A 8 -1.30 53.69 -63.79
CA ARG A 8 -2.07 53.25 -62.61
C ARG A 8 -1.92 51.72 -62.46
N GLY A 9 -1.20 51.29 -61.43
CA GLY A 9 -1.14 49.89 -61.02
C GLY A 9 -2.49 49.40 -60.48
N LYS A 10 -3.02 48.32 -61.08
CA LYS A 10 -4.19 47.59 -60.59
C LYS A 10 -3.86 46.98 -59.22
N ARG A 11 -4.50 47.48 -58.16
CA ARG A 11 -4.50 46.85 -56.83
C ARG A 11 -5.21 45.50 -56.94
N GLY A 12 -4.45 44.40 -56.85
CA GLY A 12 -5.00 43.06 -56.72
C GLY A 12 -5.83 42.94 -55.45
N ARG A 13 -7.10 42.52 -55.60
CA ARG A 13 -7.96 42.10 -54.50
C ARG A 13 -7.25 40.96 -53.76
N ARG A 14 -6.73 41.23 -52.55
CA ARG A 14 -6.37 40.18 -51.59
C ARG A 14 -7.66 39.44 -51.23
N THR A 15 -7.79 38.20 -51.68
CA THR A 15 -8.79 37.27 -51.16
C THR A 15 -8.57 37.13 -49.65
N PRO A 16 -9.62 37.25 -48.81
CA PRO A 16 -9.48 37.06 -47.37
C PRO A 16 -8.97 35.64 -47.10
N GLN A 17 -7.81 35.52 -46.47
CA GLN A 17 -7.32 34.25 -45.94
C GLN A 17 -8.34 33.78 -44.89
N VAL A 18 -8.98 32.65 -45.17
CA VAL A 18 -9.84 31.97 -44.19
C VAL A 18 -8.95 31.61 -43.00
N PRO A 19 -9.27 32.04 -41.77
CA PRO A 19 -8.47 31.69 -40.61
C PRO A 19 -8.39 30.17 -40.50
N PRO A 20 -7.22 29.61 -40.16
CA PRO A 20 -7.06 28.18 -39.99
C PRO A 20 -8.12 27.69 -39.00
N LYS A 21 -8.88 26.65 -39.38
CA LYS A 21 -9.88 26.03 -38.51
C LYS A 21 -9.20 25.69 -37.18
N THR A 22 -9.48 26.48 -36.15
CA THR A 22 -9.02 26.19 -34.80
C THR A 22 -9.56 24.82 -34.42
N SER A 23 -8.66 23.89 -34.07
CA SER A 23 -9.03 22.57 -33.61
C SER A 23 -9.97 22.71 -32.40
N SER A 24 -11.23 22.37 -32.59
CA SER A 24 -12.25 22.43 -31.55
C SER A 24 -12.01 21.31 -30.53
N LEU A 25 -12.15 21.62 -29.24
CA LEU A 25 -12.14 20.65 -28.15
C LEU A 25 -13.19 19.54 -28.34
N SER A 26 -14.27 19.82 -29.08
CA SER A 26 -15.30 18.83 -29.44
C SER A 26 -14.77 17.66 -30.27
N ASN A 27 -13.58 17.78 -30.85
CA ASN A 27 -12.99 16.72 -31.67
C ASN A 27 -12.17 15.72 -30.85
N ILE A 28 -11.95 15.98 -29.55
CA ILE A 28 -11.22 15.07 -28.67
C ILE A 28 -12.18 13.98 -28.17
N PRO A 29 -11.82 12.69 -28.30
CA PRO A 29 -12.61 11.59 -27.72
C PRO A 29 -12.88 11.78 -26.22
N SER A 30 -14.08 11.43 -25.79
CA SER A 30 -14.51 11.60 -24.39
C SER A 30 -13.63 10.80 -23.42
N GLU A 31 -13.06 9.68 -23.85
CA GLU A 31 -12.13 8.89 -23.06
C GLU A 31 -10.84 9.65 -22.74
N LEU A 32 -10.32 10.44 -23.68
CA LEU A 32 -9.13 11.26 -23.47
C LEU A 32 -9.44 12.47 -22.61
N LEU A 33 -10.58 13.14 -22.87
CA LEU A 33 -11.05 14.22 -22.00
C LEU A 33 -11.23 13.74 -20.56
N GLY A 34 -11.87 12.58 -20.36
CA GLY A 34 -12.05 11.96 -19.05
C GLY A 34 -10.72 11.61 -18.37
N LYS A 35 -9.66 11.28 -19.12
CA LYS A 35 -8.31 11.12 -18.56
C LYS A 35 -7.71 12.45 -18.14
N PHE A 36 -7.82 13.51 -18.95
CA PHE A 36 -7.33 14.84 -18.56
C PHE A 36 -8.03 15.38 -17.31
N MET A 37 -9.36 15.22 -17.22
CA MET A 37 -10.13 15.64 -16.06
C MET A 37 -9.67 14.96 -14.76
N GLN A 38 -9.13 13.75 -14.80
CA GLN A 38 -8.64 13.05 -13.60
C GLN A 38 -7.40 13.69 -12.98
N TYR A 39 -6.68 14.55 -13.72
CA TYR A 39 -5.50 15.26 -13.24
C TYR A 39 -5.80 16.69 -12.79
N LEU A 40 -7.04 17.16 -12.96
CA LEU A 40 -7.45 18.51 -12.58
C LEU A 40 -7.86 18.57 -11.12
N GLY A 41 -7.59 19.71 -10.48
CA GLY A 41 -8.08 19.99 -9.14
C GLY A 41 -9.60 20.20 -9.10
N THR A 42 -10.18 20.15 -7.90
CA THR A 42 -11.62 20.32 -7.69
C THR A 42 -12.17 21.63 -8.28
N ASP A 43 -11.43 22.73 -8.17
CA ASP A 43 -11.88 24.03 -8.65
C ASP A 43 -11.79 24.16 -10.17
N ASP A 44 -10.74 23.61 -10.78
CA ASP A 44 -10.64 23.49 -12.24
C ASP A 44 -11.77 22.65 -12.81
N LEU A 45 -12.10 21.53 -12.15
CA LEU A 45 -13.24 20.70 -12.54
C LEU A 45 -14.56 21.46 -12.45
N LYS A 46 -14.77 22.28 -11.42
CA LYS A 46 -15.96 23.15 -11.33
C LYS A 46 -15.99 24.16 -12.48
N ALA A 47 -14.86 24.77 -12.83
CA ALA A 47 -14.77 25.70 -13.95
C ALA A 47 -15.04 24.99 -15.30
N CYS A 48 -14.47 23.81 -15.52
CA CYS A 48 -14.72 22.99 -16.71
C CYS A 48 -16.20 22.62 -16.86
N ARG A 49 -16.96 22.49 -15.78
CA ARG A 49 -18.42 22.24 -15.85
C ARG A 49 -19.21 23.39 -16.47
N LEU A 50 -18.66 24.61 -16.47
CA LEU A 50 -19.25 25.76 -17.14
C LEU A 50 -19.03 25.74 -18.66
N VAL A 51 -18.08 24.92 -19.14
CA VAL A 51 -17.82 24.70 -20.56
C VAL A 51 -18.68 23.53 -21.04
N SER A 52 -19.64 23.80 -21.93
CA SER A 52 -20.65 22.82 -22.36
C SER A 52 -20.06 21.50 -22.86
N THR A 53 -18.95 21.55 -23.62
CA THR A 53 -18.27 20.36 -24.16
C THR A 53 -17.56 19.53 -23.10
N LEU A 54 -17.20 20.10 -21.95
CA LEU A 54 -16.48 19.43 -20.87
C LEU A 54 -17.39 19.04 -19.71
N ASN A 55 -18.62 19.55 -19.65
CA ASN A 55 -19.50 19.42 -18.51
C ASN A 55 -19.69 17.96 -18.06
N HIS A 56 -19.97 17.05 -18.99
CA HIS A 56 -20.19 15.64 -18.66
C HIS A 56 -18.94 15.00 -18.02
N GLU A 57 -17.77 15.11 -18.67
CA GLU A 57 -16.54 14.49 -18.19
C GLU A 57 -16.02 15.15 -16.90
N ALA A 58 -16.14 16.47 -16.78
CA ALA A 58 -15.78 17.19 -15.57
C ALA A 58 -16.71 16.82 -14.40
N THR A 59 -18.02 16.69 -14.63
CA THR A 59 -18.99 16.20 -13.62
C THR A 59 -18.65 14.76 -13.22
N ARG A 60 -18.38 13.89 -14.19
CA ARG A 60 -17.99 12.50 -13.92
C ARG A 60 -16.72 12.41 -13.09
N ALA A 61 -15.69 13.20 -13.40
CA ALA A 61 -14.45 13.23 -12.63
C ALA A 61 -14.67 13.79 -11.22
N LEU A 62 -15.42 14.89 -11.09
CA LEU A 62 -15.69 15.54 -9.81
C LEU A 62 -16.46 14.65 -8.82
N PHE A 63 -17.41 13.85 -9.31
CA PHE A 63 -18.21 12.96 -8.47
C PHE A 63 -17.69 11.52 -8.45
N ARG A 64 -16.57 11.22 -9.12
CA ARG A 64 -15.99 9.87 -9.12
C ARG A 64 -15.56 9.43 -7.72
N THR A 65 -14.98 10.34 -6.96
CA THR A 65 -14.52 10.12 -5.59
C THR A 65 -15.35 10.99 -4.66
N LEU A 66 -16.10 10.35 -3.77
CA LEU A 66 -16.75 11.03 -2.67
C LEU A 66 -15.86 10.89 -1.44
N ARG A 67 -15.16 11.97 -1.10
CA ARG A 67 -14.45 12.09 0.18
C ARG A 67 -15.36 12.71 1.22
N LEU A 68 -15.56 12.02 2.32
CA LEU A 68 -16.28 12.51 3.48
C LEU A 68 -15.26 12.83 4.56
N GLU A 69 -15.08 14.13 4.78
CA GLU A 69 -14.50 14.63 6.01
C GLU A 69 -15.55 14.52 7.11
N PRO A 70 -15.16 14.37 8.39
CA PRO A 70 -16.10 14.19 9.49
C PRO A 70 -16.63 15.56 9.94
N ASN A 71 -17.27 16.27 8.99
CA ASN A 71 -18.02 17.50 9.21
C ASN A 71 -19.41 17.37 8.59
N LEU A 72 -20.38 18.08 9.19
CA LEU A 72 -21.78 18.06 8.77
C LEU A 72 -21.96 18.48 7.30
N ASP A 73 -21.11 19.38 6.81
CA ASP A 73 -21.19 19.87 5.43
C ASP A 73 -20.84 18.78 4.40
N SER A 74 -19.83 17.96 4.69
CA SER A 74 -19.45 16.81 3.86
C SER A 74 -20.54 15.75 3.88
N PHE A 75 -21.11 15.45 5.04
CA PHE A 75 -22.21 14.51 5.16
C PHE A 75 -23.48 15.01 4.45
N GLY A 76 -23.86 16.27 4.67
CA GLY A 76 -24.98 16.91 3.97
C GLY A 76 -24.78 16.97 2.45
N ARG A 77 -23.54 17.06 1.98
CA ARG A 77 -23.20 16.91 0.55
C ARG A 77 -23.40 15.47 0.08
N ALA A 78 -22.96 14.49 0.85
CA ALA A 78 -23.20 13.07 0.58
C ALA A 78 -24.70 12.79 0.43
N CYS A 79 -25.52 13.24 1.37
CA CYS A 79 -26.98 13.10 1.34
C CYS A 79 -27.62 13.74 0.11
N ARG A 80 -27.15 14.92 -0.30
CA ARG A 80 -27.62 15.55 -1.54
C ARG A 80 -27.25 14.76 -2.78
N ILE A 81 -26.04 14.18 -2.83
CA ILE A 81 -25.60 13.32 -3.93
C ILE A 81 -26.44 12.04 -3.98
N MET A 82 -26.69 11.42 -2.84
CA MET A 82 -27.56 10.25 -2.72
C MET A 82 -28.97 10.51 -3.23
N GLY A 83 -29.55 11.65 -2.88
CA GLY A 83 -30.87 12.08 -3.36
C GLY A 83 -30.92 12.33 -4.87
N GLN A 84 -29.79 12.29 -5.59
CA GLN A 84 -29.69 12.48 -7.02
C GLN A 84 -29.14 11.21 -7.70
N PRO A 85 -30.01 10.29 -8.18
CA PRO A 85 -29.59 9.00 -8.73
C PRO A 85 -28.52 9.08 -9.83
N ARG A 86 -28.57 10.13 -10.65
CA ARG A 86 -27.59 10.36 -11.71
C ARG A 86 -26.19 10.65 -11.16
N LEU A 87 -26.08 11.42 -10.08
CA LEU A 87 -24.80 11.71 -9.44
C LEU A 87 -24.32 10.53 -8.61
N ALA A 88 -25.21 9.89 -7.86
CA ALA A 88 -24.89 8.69 -7.09
C ALA A 88 -24.26 7.58 -7.96
N ALA A 89 -24.78 7.37 -9.17
CA ALA A 89 -24.24 6.41 -10.13
C ALA A 89 -22.83 6.74 -10.65
N LEU A 90 -22.36 7.98 -10.49
CA LEU A 90 -21.00 8.40 -10.87
C LEU A 90 -19.97 8.08 -9.78
N VAL A 91 -20.39 7.89 -8.53
CA VAL A 91 -19.50 7.61 -7.40
C VAL A 91 -18.92 6.20 -7.56
N GLN A 92 -17.60 6.12 -7.71
CA GLN A 92 -16.86 4.86 -7.81
C GLN A 92 -15.99 4.61 -6.59
N VAL A 93 -15.47 5.67 -6.00
CA VAL A 93 -14.59 5.65 -4.83
C VAL A 93 -15.29 6.38 -3.69
N PHE A 94 -15.33 5.74 -2.54
CA PHE A 94 -15.77 6.35 -1.30
C PHE A 94 -14.61 6.34 -0.33
N ASP A 95 -14.27 7.52 0.18
CA ASP A 95 -13.16 7.73 1.09
C ASP A 95 -13.68 8.45 2.32
N TYR A 96 -13.49 7.87 3.49
CA TYR A 96 -13.94 8.44 4.75
C TYR A 96 -12.77 8.44 5.73
N ASP A 97 -12.49 9.65 6.23
CA ASP A 97 -11.44 9.91 7.21
C ASP A 97 -12.07 10.13 8.59
N PHE A 98 -11.83 9.20 9.52
CA PHE A 98 -12.37 9.28 10.89
C PHE A 98 -11.53 10.20 11.80
N ALA A 99 -10.35 10.68 11.40
CA ALA A 99 -9.39 11.33 12.31
C ALA A 99 -9.96 12.53 13.07
N THR A 100 -10.86 13.31 12.46
CA THR A 100 -11.41 14.53 13.07
C THR A 100 -12.83 14.39 13.62
N ALA A 101 -13.34 13.16 13.79
CA ALA A 101 -14.70 12.87 14.25
C ALA A 101 -14.91 12.90 15.78
N TYR A 102 -14.01 13.55 16.53
CA TYR A 102 -13.89 13.40 17.99
C TYR A 102 -15.15 13.78 18.80
N ASP A 103 -16.15 14.45 18.22
CA ASP A 103 -17.15 15.13 19.05
C ASP A 103 -18.54 15.36 18.40
N GLU A 104 -19.13 14.39 17.65
CA GLU A 104 -20.61 14.10 17.63
C GLU A 104 -21.24 13.68 16.27
N TYR A 105 -20.69 13.95 15.08
CA TYR A 105 -21.61 14.20 13.95
C TYR A 105 -21.76 13.19 12.80
N ALA A 106 -21.19 11.98 12.86
CA ALA A 106 -21.67 10.90 11.99
C ALA A 106 -21.49 9.55 12.68
N ARG A 107 -22.57 9.00 13.23
CA ARG A 107 -22.56 7.58 13.62
C ARG A 107 -22.24 6.78 12.37
N LEU A 108 -21.29 5.84 12.47
CA LEU A 108 -20.93 4.93 11.38
C LEU A 108 -22.16 4.42 10.62
N GLU A 109 -23.29 4.17 11.30
CA GLU A 109 -24.62 3.95 10.73
C GLU A 109 -24.97 4.82 9.51
N GLN A 110 -24.84 6.14 9.64
CA GLN A 110 -25.16 7.09 8.59
C GLN A 110 -24.19 6.97 7.40
N VAL A 111 -22.90 6.75 7.67
CA VAL A 111 -21.89 6.47 6.64
C VAL A 111 -22.23 5.17 5.89
N LEU A 112 -22.70 4.16 6.61
CA LEU A 112 -23.10 2.88 6.03
C LEU A 112 -24.37 3.00 5.19
N GLU A 113 -25.34 3.81 5.62
CA GLU A 113 -26.51 4.16 4.79
C GLU A 113 -26.07 4.83 3.48
N VAL A 114 -25.09 5.74 3.56
CA VAL A 114 -24.52 6.37 2.36
C VAL A 114 -23.87 5.36 1.44
N LEU A 115 -23.02 4.50 1.98
CA LEU A 115 -22.37 3.43 1.23
C LEU A 115 -23.37 2.47 0.57
N GLN A 116 -24.47 2.13 1.27
CA GLN A 116 -25.50 1.25 0.77
C GLN A 116 -26.23 1.82 -0.46
N GLN A 117 -26.43 3.15 -0.48
CA GLN A 117 -27.08 3.83 -1.61
C GLN A 117 -26.12 4.04 -2.77
N LEU A 118 -24.89 4.49 -2.50
CA LEU A 118 -23.89 4.80 -3.53
C LEU A 118 -23.30 3.55 -4.19
N LYS A 119 -23.16 2.44 -3.44
CA LYS A 119 -22.57 1.17 -3.91
C LYS A 119 -21.21 1.38 -4.63
N PRO A 120 -20.26 2.09 -4.00
CA PRO A 120 -18.95 2.35 -4.61
C PRO A 120 -18.20 1.04 -4.88
N LYS A 121 -17.29 1.05 -5.86
CA LYS A 121 -16.41 -0.09 -6.17
C LYS A 121 -15.22 -0.15 -5.23
N THR A 122 -14.78 1.01 -4.75
CA THR A 122 -13.64 1.21 -3.87
C THR A 122 -14.11 1.87 -2.59
N ILE A 123 -13.75 1.29 -1.45
CA ILE A 123 -14.04 1.83 -0.13
C ILE A 123 -12.72 2.00 0.62
N SER A 124 -12.48 3.22 1.08
CA SER A 124 -11.35 3.56 1.94
C SER A 124 -11.90 4.06 3.27
N LEU A 125 -11.57 3.36 4.36
CA LEU A 125 -11.90 3.75 5.72
C LEU A 125 -10.58 3.96 6.46
N GLU A 126 -10.27 5.21 6.75
CA GLU A 126 -9.03 5.60 7.40
C GLU A 126 -9.29 6.13 8.81
N TRP A 127 -8.35 5.90 9.73
CA TRP A 127 -8.35 6.46 11.08
C TRP A 127 -9.50 6.00 12.00
N LEU A 128 -10.06 4.82 11.77
CA LEU A 128 -11.18 4.30 12.57
C LEU A 128 -10.85 4.20 14.07
N TYR A 129 -11.79 4.65 14.92
CA TYR A 129 -11.74 4.44 16.36
C TYR A 129 -12.20 3.03 16.75
N PRO A 130 -11.88 2.55 17.97
CA PRO A 130 -12.25 1.20 18.42
C PRO A 130 -13.73 0.93 18.37
N GLU A 131 -14.54 1.92 18.70
CA GLU A 131 -15.99 1.83 18.70
C GLU A 131 -16.51 1.65 17.28
N ASP A 132 -15.94 2.36 16.30
CA ASP A 132 -16.27 2.24 14.89
C ASP A 132 -15.85 0.87 14.35
N ILE A 133 -14.66 0.38 14.72
CA ILE A 133 -14.19 -0.95 14.36
C ILE A 133 -15.08 -2.01 15.02
N ALA A 134 -15.40 -1.87 16.30
CA ALA A 134 -16.30 -2.78 17.01
C ALA A 134 -17.68 -2.83 16.35
N TYR A 135 -18.20 -1.69 15.90
CA TYR A 135 -19.46 -1.58 15.17
C TYR A 135 -19.36 -2.19 13.77
N LEU A 136 -18.32 -1.85 12.99
CA LEU A 136 -18.06 -2.41 11.65
C LEU A 136 -17.97 -3.94 11.71
N LEU A 137 -17.35 -4.46 12.77
CA LEU A 137 -17.18 -5.88 13.00
C LEU A 137 -18.37 -6.53 13.72
N SER A 138 -19.37 -5.75 14.14
CA SER A 138 -20.55 -6.25 14.82
C SER A 138 -21.43 -7.08 13.86
N PRO A 139 -22.28 -7.98 14.37
CA PRO A 139 -23.15 -8.79 13.52
C PRO A 139 -24.27 -8.03 12.82
N VAL A 140 -24.35 -6.70 12.96
CA VAL A 140 -25.45 -5.89 12.44
C VAL A 140 -25.50 -6.01 10.91
N GLN A 141 -26.64 -6.49 10.39
CA GLN A 141 -26.80 -6.93 8.99
C GLN A 141 -26.55 -5.91 7.87
N PRO A 142 -26.63 -4.57 8.03
CA PRO A 142 -26.41 -3.62 6.94
C PRO A 142 -24.99 -3.66 6.39
N VAL A 143 -23.98 -3.76 7.26
CA VAL A 143 -22.54 -3.69 6.91
C VAL A 143 -22.16 -4.79 5.92
N ASN A 144 -22.58 -6.00 6.25
CA ASN A 144 -22.19 -7.21 5.53
C ASN A 144 -22.68 -7.21 4.07
N ARG A 145 -23.83 -6.58 3.80
CA ARG A 145 -24.47 -6.62 2.48
C ARG A 145 -23.80 -5.75 1.44
N PHE A 146 -23.03 -4.75 1.84
CA PHE A 146 -22.35 -3.86 0.90
C PHE A 146 -20.84 -4.14 0.82
N LEU A 147 -20.18 -4.52 1.91
CA LEU A 147 -18.76 -4.89 1.87
C LEU A 147 -18.50 -6.06 0.90
N CYS A 148 -19.46 -6.97 0.75
CA CYS A 148 -19.39 -8.07 -0.21
C CYS A 148 -19.49 -7.66 -1.69
N LYS A 149 -19.60 -6.36 -1.99
CA LYS A 149 -19.56 -5.82 -3.35
C LYS A 149 -18.32 -4.96 -3.60
N ALA A 150 -17.58 -4.63 -2.55
CA ALA A 150 -16.32 -3.89 -2.68
C ALA A 150 -15.34 -4.74 -3.49
N ARG A 151 -14.73 -4.11 -4.50
CA ARG A 151 -13.59 -4.68 -5.23
C ARG A 151 -12.27 -4.24 -4.62
N GLN A 152 -12.25 -3.04 -4.05
CA GLN A 152 -11.11 -2.48 -3.36
C GLN A 152 -11.52 -2.07 -1.95
N PHE A 153 -10.71 -2.42 -0.97
CA PHE A 153 -10.95 -2.11 0.43
C PHE A 153 -9.64 -1.67 1.09
N LYS A 154 -9.63 -0.46 1.64
CA LYS A 154 -8.55 0.04 2.49
C LYS A 154 -9.07 0.19 3.90
N LEU A 155 -8.35 -0.41 4.84
CA LEU A 155 -8.57 -0.31 6.27
C LEU A 155 -7.28 0.15 6.94
N THR A 156 -7.32 1.38 7.45
CA THR A 156 -6.21 1.98 8.18
C THR A 156 -6.67 2.30 9.60
N ILE A 157 -6.02 1.69 10.60
CA ILE A 157 -6.39 1.85 12.01
C ILE A 157 -5.49 2.91 12.65
N ASN A 158 -6.08 3.85 13.39
CA ASN A 158 -5.37 4.99 13.96
C ASN A 158 -4.29 4.55 14.97
N ASN A 159 -4.69 3.77 15.98
CA ASN A 159 -3.81 3.38 17.09
C ASN A 159 -4.14 1.96 17.60
N TRP A 160 -3.11 1.18 17.93
CA TRP A 160 -3.25 -0.16 18.50
C TRP A 160 -3.81 -0.17 19.92
N ASN A 161 -3.42 0.80 20.76
CA ASN A 161 -3.90 0.90 22.15
C ASN A 161 -5.43 1.00 22.20
N GLU A 162 -6.00 1.58 21.15
CA GLU A 162 -7.42 1.76 20.98
C GLU A 162 -8.07 0.40 20.61
N LEU A 163 -7.47 -0.42 19.74
CA LEU A 163 -8.00 -1.76 19.43
C LEU A 163 -8.07 -2.72 20.64
N VAL A 164 -7.21 -2.54 21.64
CA VAL A 164 -7.28 -3.26 22.93
C VAL A 164 -8.68 -3.14 23.54
N ARG A 165 -9.32 -1.98 23.40
CA ARG A 165 -10.66 -1.69 23.94
C ARG A 165 -11.75 -2.54 23.27
N ILE A 166 -11.53 -3.04 22.06
CA ILE A 166 -12.46 -3.95 21.36
C ILE A 166 -12.52 -5.32 22.07
N GLY A 167 -11.52 -5.62 22.90
CA GLY A 167 -11.46 -6.78 23.76
C GLY A 167 -10.99 -8.05 23.03
N PRO A 168 -10.95 -9.19 23.74
CA PRO A 168 -10.35 -10.45 23.28
C PRO A 168 -11.03 -11.08 22.05
N ASN A 169 -12.16 -10.52 21.61
CA ASN A 169 -12.91 -11.00 20.45
C ASN A 169 -12.52 -10.32 19.14
N ALA A 170 -11.56 -9.38 19.13
CA ALA A 170 -11.05 -8.74 17.91
C ALA A 170 -10.67 -9.78 16.84
N GLY A 171 -10.00 -10.86 17.24
CA GLY A 171 -9.71 -12.04 16.41
C GLY A 171 -10.88 -12.56 15.59
N LYS A 172 -11.94 -12.97 16.29
CA LYS A 172 -13.16 -13.53 15.68
C LYS A 172 -13.86 -12.51 14.79
N ARG A 173 -13.82 -11.25 15.18
CA ARG A 173 -14.43 -10.11 14.49
C ARG A 173 -13.73 -9.83 13.15
N PHE A 174 -12.40 -9.75 13.11
CA PHE A 174 -11.65 -9.59 11.86
C PHE A 174 -11.81 -10.78 10.90
N ARG A 175 -11.83 -12.02 11.43
CA ARG A 175 -12.13 -13.20 10.60
C ARG A 175 -13.53 -13.13 9.97
N LYS A 176 -14.48 -12.53 10.65
CA LYS A 176 -15.82 -12.31 10.08
C LYS A 176 -15.78 -11.25 8.98
N LEU A 177 -15.03 -10.17 9.18
CA LEU A 177 -14.82 -9.13 8.17
C LEU A 177 -14.21 -9.71 6.89
N SER A 178 -13.20 -10.58 6.98
CA SER A 178 -12.62 -11.21 5.78
C SER A 178 -13.64 -12.00 4.98
N ASN A 179 -14.55 -12.72 5.65
CA ASN A 179 -15.63 -13.45 4.97
C ASN A 179 -16.59 -12.50 4.24
N GLN A 180 -16.79 -11.29 4.75
CA GLN A 180 -17.63 -10.27 4.12
C GLN A 180 -16.91 -9.60 2.95
N LEU A 181 -15.59 -9.55 2.97
CA LEU A 181 -14.73 -9.00 1.93
C LEU A 181 -14.31 -10.06 0.89
N ALA A 182 -15.07 -11.15 0.75
CA ALA A 182 -14.72 -12.25 -0.16
C ALA A 182 -14.55 -11.83 -1.63
N THR A 183 -15.16 -10.72 -2.05
CA THR A 183 -15.03 -10.18 -3.42
C THR A 183 -13.88 -9.21 -3.62
N VAL A 184 -13.22 -8.78 -2.55
CA VAL A 184 -12.14 -7.80 -2.62
C VAL A 184 -10.96 -8.41 -3.37
N ALA A 185 -10.53 -7.70 -4.41
CA ALA A 185 -9.35 -8.01 -5.19
C ALA A 185 -8.17 -7.13 -4.78
N ASP A 186 -8.43 -5.90 -4.32
CA ASP A 186 -7.41 -4.94 -3.90
C ASP A 186 -7.59 -4.62 -2.42
N LEU A 187 -6.71 -5.14 -1.58
CA LEU A 187 -6.79 -5.00 -0.14
C LEU A 187 -5.60 -4.18 0.37
N CYS A 188 -5.88 -3.13 1.13
CA CYS A 188 -4.89 -2.38 1.88
C CYS A 188 -5.20 -2.51 3.37
N LEU A 189 -4.30 -3.12 4.13
CA LEU A 189 -4.40 -3.28 5.58
C LEU A 189 -3.22 -2.58 6.22
N GLY A 190 -3.50 -1.78 7.25
CA GLY A 190 -2.40 -1.18 7.98
C GLY A 190 -2.81 -0.27 9.10
N LEU A 191 -1.80 0.40 9.63
CA LEU A 191 -1.96 1.45 10.62
C LEU A 191 -1.71 2.81 9.99
N ALA A 192 -2.37 3.83 10.54
CA ALA A 192 -2.17 5.20 10.09
C ALA A 192 -0.74 5.66 10.35
N GLU A 193 -0.24 5.34 11.54
CA GLU A 193 1.10 5.67 11.97
C GLU A 193 1.85 4.39 12.34
N PHE A 194 3.18 4.44 12.18
CA PHE A 194 4.02 3.42 12.74
C PHE A 194 3.92 3.49 14.27
N PRO A 195 3.76 2.37 14.98
CA PRO A 195 3.50 2.42 16.41
C PRO A 195 4.67 3.10 17.14
N ASN A 196 4.38 4.21 17.84
CA ASN A 196 5.22 4.72 18.91
C ASN A 196 4.90 3.85 20.13
N ILE A 197 5.79 2.94 20.52
CA ILE A 197 5.41 1.86 21.42
C ILE A 197 5.70 2.28 22.86
N PRO A 198 4.68 2.54 23.68
CA PRO A 198 4.95 2.79 25.08
C PRO A 198 5.56 1.54 25.70
N SER A 199 6.63 1.74 26.45
CA SER A 199 7.39 0.68 27.10
C SER A 199 6.47 -0.24 27.92
N VAL A 200 6.40 -1.51 27.53
CA VAL A 200 6.18 -2.72 28.38
C VAL A 200 4.78 -3.38 28.45
N SER A 201 3.76 -3.10 27.61
CA SER A 201 2.50 -3.90 27.72
C SER A 201 1.58 -4.09 26.49
N PRO A 202 1.56 -3.24 25.44
CA PRO A 202 0.61 -3.39 24.34
C PRO A 202 0.90 -4.55 23.36
N PHE A 203 2.11 -5.13 23.43
CA PHE A 203 2.69 -5.97 22.37
C PHE A 203 1.95 -7.27 22.05
N GLU A 204 1.48 -7.99 23.06
CA GLU A 204 0.73 -9.23 22.81
C GLU A 204 -0.56 -8.95 22.07
N ILE A 205 -1.12 -7.77 22.26
CA ILE A 205 -2.39 -7.37 21.69
C ILE A 205 -2.18 -6.88 20.25
N GLU A 206 -1.13 -6.08 19.99
CA GLU A 206 -0.69 -5.73 18.62
C GLU A 206 -0.45 -6.97 17.76
N ARG A 207 0.23 -7.96 18.35
CA ARG A 207 0.45 -9.28 17.76
C ARG A 207 -0.88 -9.96 17.44
N ASP A 208 -1.75 -10.11 18.43
CA ASP A 208 -2.98 -10.87 18.28
C ASP A 208 -3.93 -10.24 17.25
N ILE A 209 -3.91 -8.91 17.10
CA ILE A 209 -4.74 -8.21 16.13
C ILE A 209 -4.11 -8.22 14.73
N SER A 210 -2.79 -8.00 14.59
CA SER A 210 -2.10 -8.23 13.31
C SER A 210 -2.37 -9.65 12.81
N ASN A 211 -2.20 -10.63 13.70
CA ASN A 211 -2.50 -12.03 13.41
C ASN A 211 -3.97 -12.23 13.07
N ALA A 212 -4.91 -11.57 13.76
CA ALA A 212 -6.33 -11.64 13.47
C ALA A 212 -6.68 -11.13 12.06
N MET A 213 -6.11 -9.99 11.67
CA MET A 213 -6.29 -9.39 10.35
C MET A 213 -5.74 -10.31 9.26
N LEU A 214 -4.58 -10.92 9.53
CA LEU A 214 -3.86 -11.85 8.65
C LEU A 214 -4.38 -13.29 8.69
N GLN A 215 -5.38 -13.61 9.52
CA GLN A 215 -6.09 -14.90 9.49
C GLN A 215 -7.25 -14.92 8.49
N GLY A 216 -7.55 -13.77 7.88
CA GLY A 216 -8.64 -13.65 6.92
C GLY A 216 -8.37 -14.43 5.63
N ARG A 217 -9.45 -14.92 4.98
CA ARG A 217 -9.37 -15.49 3.63
C ARG A 217 -10.14 -14.62 2.65
N PHE A 218 -9.44 -14.21 1.60
CA PHE A 218 -9.96 -13.31 0.57
C PHE A 218 -9.89 -14.03 -0.77
N ALA A 219 -11.00 -14.65 -1.18
CA ALA A 219 -11.04 -15.58 -2.31
C ALA A 219 -10.61 -14.99 -3.67
N ARG A 220 -10.58 -13.66 -3.79
CA ARG A 220 -10.24 -12.94 -5.03
C ARG A 220 -9.04 -12.00 -4.89
N LEU A 221 -8.32 -12.06 -3.77
CA LEU A 221 -7.24 -11.13 -3.47
C LEU A 221 -6.13 -11.24 -4.51
N ALA A 222 -5.97 -10.18 -5.30
CA ALA A 222 -4.97 -10.07 -6.36
C ALA A 222 -3.89 -9.04 -6.02
N ASN A 223 -4.23 -7.96 -5.32
CA ASN A 223 -3.30 -6.92 -4.91
C ASN A 223 -3.40 -6.70 -3.40
N LEU A 224 -2.27 -6.79 -2.70
CA LEU A 224 -2.18 -6.58 -1.26
C LEU A 224 -1.23 -5.43 -0.97
N THR A 225 -1.64 -4.51 -0.12
CA THR A 225 -0.78 -3.53 0.54
C THR A 225 -0.83 -3.76 2.04
N LEU A 226 0.31 -4.02 2.66
CA LEU A 226 0.48 -4.08 4.10
C LEU A 226 1.25 -2.84 4.54
N GLU A 227 0.66 -2.02 5.41
CA GLU A 227 1.22 -0.74 5.85
C GLU A 227 1.39 -0.70 7.37
N ASN A 228 2.61 -0.38 7.84
CA ASN A 228 2.93 -0.26 9.26
C ASN A 228 2.59 -1.55 10.05
N ILE A 229 2.84 -2.73 9.47
CA ILE A 229 2.50 -4.03 10.07
C ILE A 229 3.67 -4.58 10.90
N VAL A 230 3.33 -5.23 12.01
CA VAL A 230 4.26 -6.03 12.81
C VAL A 230 3.93 -7.51 12.60
N ASP A 231 4.76 -8.21 11.85
CA ASP A 231 4.65 -9.65 11.65
C ASP A 231 5.20 -10.39 12.88
N CYS A 232 4.38 -11.27 13.44
CA CYS A 232 4.76 -12.12 14.55
C CYS A 232 4.49 -13.58 14.17
N LYS A 233 5.45 -14.47 14.44
CA LYS A 233 5.32 -15.92 14.21
C LYS A 233 4.93 -16.27 12.77
N ASP A 234 5.57 -15.64 11.79
CA ASP A 234 5.35 -15.89 10.37
C ASP A 234 3.88 -15.68 9.92
N SER A 235 3.12 -14.80 10.58
CA SER A 235 1.70 -14.61 10.28
C SER A 235 1.48 -13.95 8.93
N VAL A 236 2.33 -12.99 8.55
CA VAL A 236 2.34 -12.42 7.19
C VAL A 236 2.65 -13.52 6.18
N LEU A 237 3.67 -14.34 6.43
CA LEU A 237 4.03 -15.44 5.53
C LEU A 237 2.88 -16.46 5.38
N CYS A 238 2.28 -16.89 6.49
CA CYS A 238 1.13 -17.78 6.47
C CYS A 238 -0.06 -17.17 5.72
N PHE A 239 -0.30 -15.86 5.87
CA PHE A 239 -1.34 -15.15 5.13
C PHE A 239 -1.04 -15.13 3.64
N LEU A 240 0.19 -14.80 3.25
CA LEU A 240 0.59 -14.77 1.84
C LEU A 240 0.48 -16.15 1.20
N GLU A 241 0.93 -17.20 1.89
CA GLU A 241 0.84 -18.59 1.42
C GLU A 241 -0.62 -19.04 1.19
N GLN A 242 -1.55 -18.61 2.05
CA GLN A 242 -2.99 -18.86 1.86
C GLN A 242 -3.55 -18.24 0.57
N HIS A 243 -2.90 -17.19 0.06
CA HIS A 243 -3.32 -16.44 -1.12
C HIS A 243 -2.37 -16.62 -2.30
N LYS A 244 -1.46 -17.61 -2.27
CA LYS A 244 -0.42 -17.80 -3.29
C LYS A 244 -0.93 -17.95 -4.72
N THR A 245 -2.13 -18.51 -4.89
CA THR A 245 -2.73 -18.73 -6.21
C THR A 245 -3.47 -17.51 -6.73
N THR A 246 -3.91 -16.61 -5.85
CA THR A 246 -4.73 -15.44 -6.22
C THR A 246 -3.90 -14.17 -6.25
N LEU A 247 -2.92 -14.02 -5.36
CA LEU A 247 -2.13 -12.82 -5.18
C LEU A 247 -1.13 -12.63 -6.32
N LYS A 248 -1.16 -11.45 -6.96
CA LYS A 248 -0.30 -11.05 -8.08
C LYS A 248 0.57 -9.85 -7.79
N SER A 249 0.15 -8.97 -6.88
CA SER A 249 0.90 -7.78 -6.49
C SER A 249 0.99 -7.65 -4.98
N LEU A 250 2.19 -7.37 -4.48
CA LEU A 250 2.44 -7.17 -3.06
C LEU A 250 3.18 -5.84 -2.83
N THR A 251 2.60 -4.98 -2.01
CA THR A 251 3.27 -3.78 -1.50
C THR A 251 3.45 -3.91 0.01
N LEU A 252 4.68 -3.81 0.49
CA LEU A 252 5.00 -3.82 1.91
C LEU A 252 5.53 -2.45 2.28
N LYS A 253 4.81 -1.73 3.14
CA LYS A 253 5.17 -0.41 3.63
C LYS A 253 5.45 -0.49 5.13
N ASN A 254 6.66 -0.15 5.56
CA ASN A 254 7.04 -0.14 6.98
C ASN A 254 6.71 -1.44 7.72
N LEU A 255 7.35 -2.56 7.35
CA LEU A 255 7.11 -3.88 7.94
C LEU A 255 8.14 -4.18 9.04
N ILE A 256 7.70 -4.72 10.16
CA ILE A 256 8.57 -5.27 11.21
C ILE A 256 8.39 -6.78 11.26
N LEU A 257 9.46 -7.53 11.04
CA LEU A 257 9.53 -8.97 11.27
C LEU A 257 9.98 -9.17 12.72
N SER A 258 9.00 -9.33 13.62
CA SER A 258 9.26 -9.57 15.03
C SER A 258 9.80 -10.97 15.20
N VAL A 259 11.03 -11.08 15.70
CA VAL A 259 11.63 -12.38 16.01
C VAL A 259 11.56 -12.63 17.51
N GLN A 260 10.96 -13.76 17.89
CA GLN A 260 10.91 -14.15 19.29
C GLN A 260 12.28 -14.69 19.70
N GLN A 261 12.82 -14.21 20.81
CA GLN A 261 14.01 -14.80 21.42
C GLN A 261 13.61 -16.14 22.04
N GLU A 262 13.75 -17.23 21.29
CA GLU A 262 13.53 -18.58 21.81
C GLU A 262 14.84 -19.37 22.00
N GLU A 263 16.00 -18.92 21.49
CA GLU A 263 17.24 -19.72 21.48
C GLU A 263 18.52 -18.92 21.80
N GLU A 264 19.60 -19.65 22.17
CA GLU A 264 20.95 -19.17 22.54
C GLU A 264 21.72 -18.45 21.41
N ASP A 265 21.10 -18.28 20.24
CA ASP A 265 21.67 -17.60 19.09
C ASP A 265 21.84 -16.08 19.37
N THR A 266 22.89 -15.46 18.81
CA THR A 266 23.04 -14.01 18.97
C THR A 266 21.93 -13.28 18.21
N ARG A 267 21.41 -12.20 18.79
CA ARG A 267 20.26 -11.41 18.29
C ARG A 267 20.34 -11.03 16.80
N VAL A 268 21.52 -10.62 16.33
CA VAL A 268 21.75 -10.20 14.93
C VAL A 268 21.47 -11.36 13.95
N ASN A 269 21.76 -12.59 14.37
CA ASN A 269 21.65 -13.76 13.51
C ASN A 269 20.20 -14.17 13.31
N ILE A 270 19.42 -14.09 14.38
CA ILE A 270 17.98 -14.31 14.40
C ILE A 270 17.28 -13.34 13.43
N GLU A 271 17.67 -12.07 13.44
CA GLU A 271 17.10 -11.01 12.58
C GLU A 271 17.36 -11.26 11.10
N LEU A 272 18.62 -11.52 10.71
CA LEU A 272 18.92 -11.77 9.30
C LEU A 272 18.32 -13.10 8.81
N LYS A 273 18.30 -14.15 9.66
CA LYS A 273 17.60 -15.41 9.34
C LYS A 273 16.13 -15.13 9.00
N ALA A 274 15.43 -14.32 9.80
CA ALA A 274 14.03 -13.96 9.54
C ALA A 274 13.85 -13.26 8.19
N VAL A 275 14.73 -12.32 7.85
CA VAL A 275 14.71 -11.57 6.57
C VAL A 275 14.97 -12.49 5.38
N MET A 276 16.01 -13.31 5.46
CA MET A 276 16.38 -14.22 4.38
C MET A 276 15.26 -15.24 4.15
N ARG A 277 14.73 -15.82 5.23
CA ARG A 277 13.58 -16.72 5.16
C ARG A 277 12.37 -16.03 4.53
N PHE A 278 12.09 -14.77 4.90
CA PHE A 278 11.02 -13.99 4.30
C PHE A 278 11.19 -13.83 2.79
N ILE A 279 12.36 -13.35 2.33
CA ILE A 279 12.66 -13.18 0.89
C ILE A 279 12.57 -14.51 0.12
N LEU A 280 13.13 -15.59 0.69
CA LEU A 280 13.12 -16.92 0.08
C LEU A 280 11.70 -17.48 -0.05
N LEU A 281 10.85 -17.28 0.96
CA LEU A 281 9.47 -17.71 0.92
C LEU A 281 8.63 -16.90 -0.06
N LEU A 282 8.87 -15.58 -0.17
CA LEU A 282 8.22 -14.77 -1.20
C LEU A 282 8.56 -15.24 -2.61
N ASN A 283 9.82 -15.64 -2.85
CA ASN A 283 10.22 -16.24 -4.13
C ASN A 283 9.61 -17.65 -4.30
N LYS A 284 9.88 -18.60 -3.41
CA LYS A 284 9.47 -20.01 -3.62
C LYS A 284 7.96 -20.23 -3.51
N GLY A 285 7.28 -19.47 -2.65
CA GLY A 285 5.88 -19.70 -2.27
C GLY A 285 4.85 -18.95 -3.11
N LEU A 286 5.23 -17.84 -3.76
CA LEU A 286 4.29 -16.93 -4.43
C LEU A 286 4.67 -16.67 -5.88
N ASP A 287 3.67 -16.62 -6.77
CA ASP A 287 3.82 -16.22 -8.18
C ASP A 287 3.43 -14.75 -8.37
N LEU A 288 4.18 -13.86 -7.70
CA LEU A 288 3.97 -12.41 -7.77
C LEU A 288 4.46 -11.84 -9.11
N GLU A 289 3.61 -11.08 -9.78
CA GLU A 289 3.97 -10.32 -10.99
C GLU A 289 4.63 -8.98 -10.63
N LYS A 290 4.27 -8.42 -9.47
CA LYS A 290 4.74 -7.11 -9.01
C LYS A 290 5.01 -7.13 -7.52
N MET A 291 6.09 -6.45 -7.12
CA MET A 291 6.40 -6.24 -5.73
C MET A 291 6.98 -4.85 -5.50
N SER A 292 6.59 -4.21 -4.40
CA SER A 292 7.17 -2.94 -3.98
C SER A 292 7.40 -2.90 -2.48
N PHE A 293 8.58 -2.42 -2.09
CA PHE A 293 8.94 -2.13 -0.71
C PHE A 293 8.93 -0.62 -0.50
N GLN A 294 8.18 -0.12 0.48
CA GLN A 294 8.10 1.30 0.79
C GLN A 294 8.48 1.54 2.25
N GLY A 295 9.24 2.59 2.51
CA GLY A 295 9.73 2.85 3.86
C GLY A 295 10.64 1.74 4.38
N LYS A 296 10.57 1.44 5.67
CA LYS A 296 11.58 0.60 6.35
C LYS A 296 11.12 -0.85 6.50
N ILE A 297 11.98 -1.81 6.19
CA ILE A 297 11.79 -3.21 6.61
C ILE A 297 12.79 -3.53 7.69
N TRP A 298 12.25 -3.90 8.84
CA TRP A 298 12.97 -4.20 10.06
C TRP A 298 12.85 -5.68 10.36
N ALA A 299 13.93 -6.30 10.79
CA ALA A 299 13.87 -7.53 11.55
C ALA A 299 14.54 -7.28 12.89
N GLY A 300 13.90 -7.72 13.97
CA GLY A 300 14.38 -7.47 15.31
C GLY A 300 13.29 -7.41 16.33
N SER A 301 13.69 -7.10 17.55
CA SER A 301 12.69 -6.78 18.56
C SER A 301 12.09 -5.41 18.25
N LEU A 302 10.86 -5.18 18.68
CA LEU A 302 10.23 -3.88 18.54
C LEU A 302 11.01 -2.77 19.25
N PHE A 303 11.66 -3.07 20.38
CA PHE A 303 12.59 -2.15 21.05
C PHE A 303 13.74 -1.71 20.15
N ASP A 304 14.20 -2.57 19.23
CA ASP A 304 15.22 -2.20 18.25
C ASP A 304 14.69 -1.31 17.14
N ALA A 305 13.45 -1.52 16.72
CA ALA A 305 12.81 -0.66 15.74
C ALA A 305 12.68 0.77 16.28
N GLU A 306 12.35 0.94 17.57
CA GLU A 306 12.26 2.24 18.24
C GLU A 306 13.61 2.93 18.40
N ARG A 307 14.59 2.21 18.97
CA ARG A 307 15.95 2.73 19.16
C ARG A 307 16.71 2.82 17.86
N ASN A 308 16.12 2.32 16.78
CA ASN A 308 16.69 2.26 15.46
C ASN A 308 18.01 1.45 15.45
N THR A 309 18.07 0.39 16.28
CA THR A 309 19.25 -0.46 16.57
C THR A 309 19.19 -1.87 15.96
N GLY A 310 18.13 -2.22 15.24
CA GLY A 310 17.95 -3.55 14.63
C GLY A 310 18.42 -3.61 13.18
N ILE A 311 18.39 -4.80 12.57
CA ILE A 311 18.70 -4.95 11.14
C ILE A 311 17.63 -4.26 10.31
N LYS A 312 18.05 -3.21 9.61
CA LYS A 312 17.31 -2.59 8.52
C LYS A 312 17.78 -3.22 7.22
N VAL A 313 16.89 -3.91 6.53
CA VAL A 313 17.26 -4.62 5.31
C VAL A 313 17.19 -3.68 4.10
N LEU A 314 16.29 -2.69 4.15
CA LEU A 314 15.85 -1.97 2.98
C LEU A 314 15.58 -0.50 3.32
N CYS A 315 16.60 0.37 3.23
CA CYS A 315 16.48 1.77 2.82
C CYS A 315 17.88 2.38 2.61
N PRO A 316 18.08 3.11 1.50
CA PRO A 316 17.56 4.49 1.46
C PRO A 316 16.45 4.73 0.42
N GLN A 317 15.60 5.72 0.70
CA GLN A 317 14.72 6.38 -0.28
C GLN A 317 15.49 7.21 -1.31
N ILE A 318 16.78 7.42 -1.07
CA ILE A 318 17.63 8.27 -1.89
C ILE A 318 18.12 7.40 -3.05
N GLU A 319 17.73 7.77 -4.26
CA GLU A 319 18.36 7.34 -5.52
C GLU A 319 19.78 7.94 -5.62
N GLU A 320 20.58 7.82 -4.56
CA GLU A 320 22.02 8.03 -4.66
C GLU A 320 22.57 6.77 -5.34
N ASP A 321 23.10 6.99 -6.54
CA ASP A 321 23.62 6.00 -7.47
C ASP A 321 24.28 4.79 -6.76
N GLY A 322 23.62 3.63 -6.78
CA GLY A 322 24.28 2.34 -6.49
C GLY A 322 23.56 1.36 -5.57
N CYS A 323 22.47 1.72 -4.87
CA CYS A 323 21.76 0.74 -4.02
C CYS A 323 20.79 -0.16 -4.84
N HIS A 324 21.36 -1.09 -5.62
CA HIS A 324 20.61 -2.03 -6.47
C HIS A 324 19.88 -3.14 -5.72
N ILE A 325 20.04 -3.26 -4.39
CA ILE A 325 19.54 -4.42 -3.64
C ILE A 325 18.01 -4.55 -3.72
N ARG A 326 17.27 -3.43 -3.69
CA ARG A 326 15.81 -3.45 -3.83
C ARG A 326 15.40 -3.99 -5.19
N HIS A 327 16.07 -3.54 -6.25
CA HIS A 327 15.85 -4.04 -7.60
C HIS A 327 16.16 -5.53 -7.69
N HIS A 328 17.32 -5.99 -7.19
CA HIS A 328 17.68 -7.42 -7.20
C HIS A 328 16.72 -8.29 -6.38
N VAL A 329 16.23 -7.83 -5.22
CA VAL A 329 15.22 -8.56 -4.44
C VAL A 329 13.90 -8.62 -5.20
N THR A 330 13.47 -7.54 -5.84
CA THR A 330 12.26 -7.54 -6.69
C THR A 330 12.42 -8.45 -7.91
N GLU A 331 13.54 -8.40 -8.61
CA GLU A 331 13.86 -9.30 -9.74
C GLU A 331 13.87 -10.76 -9.29
N TYR A 332 14.49 -11.05 -8.15
CA TYR A 332 14.49 -12.39 -7.57
C TYR A 332 13.07 -12.87 -7.28
N ILE A 333 12.26 -12.08 -6.57
CA ILE A 333 10.91 -12.50 -6.16
C ILE A 333 9.96 -12.60 -7.36
N CYS A 334 9.87 -11.55 -8.19
CA CYS A 334 8.86 -11.43 -9.25
C CYS A 334 9.27 -12.06 -10.59
N HIS A 335 10.57 -12.03 -10.91
CA HIS A 335 11.07 -12.43 -12.22
C HIS A 335 11.91 -13.71 -12.17
N ARG A 336 11.96 -14.36 -11.00
CA ARG A 336 12.77 -15.56 -10.75
C ARG A 336 14.23 -15.34 -11.14
N GLY A 337 14.71 -14.11 -10.94
CA GLY A 337 16.10 -13.73 -11.17
C GLY A 337 17.05 -14.46 -10.23
N GLU A 338 18.32 -14.05 -10.25
CA GLU A 338 19.30 -14.62 -9.34
C GLU A 338 19.06 -14.17 -7.89
N PHE A 339 19.43 -15.02 -6.93
CA PHE A 339 19.33 -14.67 -5.52
C PHE A 339 20.17 -13.42 -5.24
N PRO A 340 19.60 -12.35 -4.64
CA PRO A 340 20.27 -11.06 -4.46
C PRO A 340 21.54 -11.15 -3.62
N PHE A 341 21.70 -12.23 -2.85
CA PHE A 341 22.87 -12.52 -2.04
C PHE A 341 23.56 -13.78 -2.59
N GLN A 342 24.13 -13.70 -3.80
CA GLN A 342 24.69 -14.85 -4.52
C GLN A 342 25.65 -15.71 -3.66
N PHE A 343 26.42 -15.10 -2.75
CA PHE A 343 27.35 -15.78 -1.86
C PHE A 343 26.66 -16.60 -0.75
N LEU A 344 25.43 -16.25 -0.37
CA LEU A 344 24.60 -17.04 0.55
C LEU A 344 23.93 -18.23 -0.13
N ARG A 345 24.01 -18.33 -1.46
CA ARG A 345 23.33 -19.37 -2.25
C ARG A 345 23.61 -20.80 -1.76
N PRO A 346 24.85 -21.20 -1.41
CA PRO A 346 25.12 -22.54 -0.90
C PRO A 346 24.38 -22.85 0.41
N TYR A 347 24.02 -21.82 1.17
CA TYR A 347 23.44 -21.92 2.50
C TYR A 347 21.94 -21.63 2.51
N ILE A 348 21.29 -21.45 1.36
CA ILE A 348 19.85 -21.13 1.26
C ILE A 348 19.00 -22.19 1.98
N GLU A 349 19.30 -23.47 1.78
CA GLU A 349 18.54 -24.54 2.43
C GLU A 349 18.76 -24.52 3.96
N ASP A 350 19.97 -24.21 4.42
CA ASP A 350 20.22 -24.09 5.86
C ASP A 350 19.61 -22.82 6.45
N LEU A 351 19.53 -21.73 5.70
CA LEU A 351 18.78 -20.52 6.08
C LEU A 351 17.27 -20.82 6.20
N ILE A 352 16.70 -21.58 5.27
CA ILE A 352 15.27 -21.97 5.29
C ILE A 352 14.96 -22.83 6.52
N HIS A 353 15.84 -23.77 6.84
CA HIS A 353 15.65 -24.74 7.93
C HIS A 353 16.24 -24.26 9.26
N GLY A 354 16.79 -23.05 9.34
CA GLY A 354 17.37 -22.49 10.55
C GLY A 354 18.71 -23.10 11.01
N ARG A 355 19.38 -23.89 10.15
CA ARG A 355 20.54 -24.74 10.48
C ARG A 355 21.91 -24.06 10.39
N LEU A 356 21.96 -22.74 10.25
CA LEU A 356 23.21 -21.99 10.23
C LEU A 356 23.65 -21.65 11.66
N ASP A 357 24.83 -22.16 12.04
CA ASP A 357 25.53 -21.74 13.26
C ASP A 357 26.07 -20.32 13.12
N SER A 358 26.13 -19.62 14.23
CA SER A 358 26.43 -18.21 14.26
C SER A 358 27.49 -17.87 15.31
N ILE A 359 28.47 -17.02 14.97
CA ILE A 359 29.56 -16.63 15.87
C ILE A 359 29.61 -15.10 15.98
N GLY A 360 29.03 -14.56 17.04
CA GLY A 360 29.14 -13.13 17.36
C GLY A 360 28.30 -12.21 16.44
N ARG A 361 28.84 -11.03 16.09
CA ARG A 361 28.14 -9.95 15.36
C ARG A 361 28.15 -10.09 13.85
N TYR A 362 28.68 -11.18 13.33
CA TYR A 362 28.83 -11.43 11.90
C TYR A 362 28.43 -12.86 11.60
N PHE A 363 27.89 -13.07 10.40
CA PHE A 363 27.75 -14.42 9.88
C PHE A 363 29.13 -14.94 9.57
N VAL A 364 29.55 -16.00 10.24
CA VAL A 364 30.72 -16.78 9.83
C VAL A 364 30.23 -17.89 8.95
N ILE A 365 30.45 -17.72 7.66
CA ILE A 365 30.20 -18.77 6.70
C ILE A 365 31.52 -19.49 6.48
N ARG A 366 31.60 -20.72 6.99
CA ARG A 366 32.76 -21.59 6.78
C ARG A 366 32.60 -22.30 5.43
N GLY A 367 33.65 -22.25 4.61
CA GLY A 367 33.74 -23.02 3.38
C GLY A 367 33.78 -24.54 3.64
N GLU A 368 33.82 -25.33 2.57
CA GLU A 368 33.92 -26.80 2.65
C GLU A 368 35.07 -27.24 3.58
N GLU A 369 34.87 -28.35 4.32
CA GLU A 369 35.86 -28.89 5.25
C GLU A 369 37.24 -29.01 4.57
N GLY A 370 38.24 -28.33 5.15
CA GLY A 370 39.62 -28.31 4.63
C GLY A 370 40.03 -27.06 3.85
N THR A 371 39.09 -26.16 3.49
CA THR A 371 39.42 -24.94 2.71
C THR A 371 39.89 -23.76 3.55
N GLY A 372 39.60 -23.73 4.86
CA GLY A 372 39.97 -22.62 5.75
C GLY A 372 39.30 -21.27 5.41
N ALA A 373 38.42 -21.23 4.40
CA ALA A 373 37.74 -20.01 3.98
C ALA A 373 36.69 -19.59 5.02
N GLU A 374 36.88 -18.41 5.59
CA GLU A 374 35.94 -17.77 6.52
C GLU A 374 35.40 -16.50 5.86
N MET A 375 34.09 -16.39 5.71
CA MET A 375 33.44 -15.18 5.19
C MET A 375 32.64 -14.51 6.30
N ARG A 376 32.81 -13.20 6.45
CA ARG A 376 32.14 -12.37 7.47
C ARG A 376 31.17 -11.40 6.83
N ILE A 377 29.90 -11.46 7.22
CA ILE A 377 28.89 -10.46 6.86
C ILE A 377 28.74 -9.51 8.03
N THR A 378 29.14 -8.25 7.86
CA THR A 378 28.99 -7.22 8.89
C THR A 378 27.98 -6.18 8.42
N PRO A 379 26.83 -6.02 9.09
CA PRO A 379 25.98 -4.86 8.86
C PRO A 379 26.76 -3.59 9.27
N GLU A 380 26.91 -2.63 8.35
CA GLU A 380 27.58 -1.36 8.66
C GLU A 380 26.67 -0.45 9.51
N HIS A 381 27.30 0.53 10.16
CA HIS A 381 26.61 1.53 10.96
C HIS A 381 25.64 2.43 10.16
N ASP A 382 25.83 2.53 8.84
CA ASP A 382 24.95 3.26 7.92
C ASP A 382 23.81 2.40 7.34
N HIS A 383 23.68 1.15 7.80
CA HIS A 383 22.72 0.16 7.31
C HIS A 383 22.97 -0.31 5.87
N SER A 384 24.18 -0.09 5.34
CA SER A 384 24.71 -0.86 4.22
C SER A 384 25.26 -2.22 4.71
N TRP A 385 25.47 -3.16 3.79
CA TRP A 385 26.09 -4.44 4.09
C TRP A 385 27.55 -4.39 3.64
N LYS A 386 28.51 -4.46 4.58
CA LYS A 386 29.91 -4.66 4.22
C LYS A 386 30.23 -6.14 4.10
N TYR A 387 30.91 -6.47 3.03
CA TYR A 387 31.47 -7.78 2.78
C TYR A 387 32.99 -7.72 3.02
N GLU A 388 33.51 -8.64 3.84
CA GLU A 388 34.95 -8.88 3.97
C GLU A 388 35.22 -10.39 3.77
N CYS A 389 35.94 -10.73 2.70
CA CYS A 389 36.45 -12.08 2.45
C CYS A 389 37.88 -12.19 2.96
N SER A 390 38.12 -13.02 3.97
CA SER A 390 39.48 -13.40 4.34
C SER A 390 39.85 -14.68 3.60
N SER A 391 40.54 -14.56 2.47
CA SER A 391 41.31 -15.67 1.91
C SER A 391 42.60 -15.80 2.72
N MET A 392 42.71 -16.83 3.57
CA MET A 392 44.04 -17.26 4.01
C MET A 392 44.70 -17.95 2.81
N TRP A 393 45.86 -17.44 2.41
CA TRP A 393 46.75 -18.09 1.45
C TRP A 393 47.32 -19.38 2.02
#